data_AF-A0A6I6GU14-F1
#
_entry.id   AF-A0A6I6GU14-F1
#
_cell.length_a   1.000
_cell.length_b   1.000
_cell.length_c   1.000
_cell.angle_alpha   90.00
_cell.angle_beta   90.00
_cell.angle_gamma   90.00
#
_symmetry.space_group_name_H-M   'P 1'
#
loop_
_entity.id
_entity.type
_entity.pdbx_description
1 polymer ?
#
loop_
_entity_poly.entity_id
_entity_poly.type
_entity_poly.pdbx_seq_one_letter_code
_entity_poly.pdbx_strand_id
1 'polypeptide(L)'
;MLPQYTKDSFATNPYYQPGEIQNLQLITPASGIIHAQKGDSIRFTIAYNGRFKDLQINTNIFRNPDIWVYDETRKRKKQRRLDTLALKRQQYISYHRTGNVYAFDYVITDNALYYIDILFDRKRMLRYKVIIDNN
;
A
#
# COMPACT_ATOMS: atom_id res chain seq x y z
N MET A 1 -29.09 -7.49 -1.17
CA MET A 1 -28.67 -8.76 -0.52
C MET A 1 -27.18 -8.64 -0.26
N LEU A 2 -26.74 -8.73 1.00
CA LEU A 2 -25.30 -8.78 1.32
C LEU A 2 -24.74 -10.11 0.79
N PRO A 3 -23.60 -10.14 0.08
CA PRO A 3 -23.04 -11.38 -0.40
C PRO A 3 -22.73 -12.30 0.78
N GLN A 4 -23.06 -13.57 0.63
CA GLN A 4 -22.90 -14.60 1.66
C GLN A 4 -21.39 -14.86 1.85
N TYR A 5 -20.79 -14.18 2.83
CA TYR A 5 -19.36 -14.29 3.11
C TYR A 5 -19.01 -15.70 3.61
N THR A 6 -18.30 -16.48 2.79
CA THR A 6 -17.67 -17.75 3.19
C THR A 6 -16.29 -17.50 3.79
N LYS A 7 -15.76 -18.42 4.61
CA LYS A 7 -14.40 -18.30 5.19
C LYS A 7 -13.32 -18.11 4.11
N ASP A 8 -13.50 -18.72 2.94
CA ASP A 8 -12.59 -18.60 1.79
C ASP A 8 -12.63 -17.20 1.13
N SER A 9 -13.81 -16.55 1.16
CA SER A 9 -13.97 -15.15 0.71
C SER A 9 -13.22 -14.17 1.62
N PHE A 10 -13.10 -14.46 2.93
CA PHE A 10 -12.30 -13.63 3.84
C PHE A 10 -10.79 -13.81 3.66
N ALA A 11 -10.32 -15.04 3.43
CA ALA A 11 -8.89 -15.35 3.31
C ALA A 11 -8.25 -14.77 2.03
N THR A 12 -9.07 -14.54 1.01
CA THR A 12 -8.64 -14.05 -0.31
C THR A 12 -8.77 -12.54 -0.45
N ASN A 13 -9.37 -11.82 0.50
CA ASN A 13 -9.45 -10.37 0.46
C ASN A 13 -8.15 -9.72 0.95
N PRO A 14 -7.74 -8.57 0.38
CA PRO A 14 -6.62 -7.83 0.94
C PRO A 14 -7.01 -7.24 2.28
N TYR A 15 -6.01 -6.92 3.10
CA TYR A 15 -6.26 -6.12 4.29
C TYR A 15 -6.69 -4.71 3.87
N TYR A 16 -7.70 -4.17 4.54
CA TYR A 16 -8.12 -2.77 4.43
C TYR A 16 -7.86 -2.04 5.74
N GLN A 17 -7.49 -0.77 5.64
CA GLN A 17 -7.41 0.10 6.80
C GLN A 17 -8.79 0.26 7.47
N PRO A 18 -8.90 0.09 8.80
CA PRO A 18 -10.14 0.31 9.53
C PRO A 18 -10.71 1.72 9.26
N GLY A 19 -12.01 1.77 8.95
CA GLY A 19 -12.74 3.01 8.64
C GLY A 19 -12.73 3.41 7.15
N GLU A 20 -11.88 2.82 6.32
CA GLU A 20 -11.74 3.20 4.90
C GLU A 20 -12.42 2.21 3.94
N ILE A 21 -12.90 1.07 4.44
CA ILE A 21 -13.56 0.02 3.65
C ILE A 21 -14.73 0.57 2.83
N GLN A 22 -15.51 1.51 3.39
CA GLN A 22 -16.65 2.10 2.70
C GLN A 22 -16.24 3.08 1.59
N ASN A 23 -15.02 3.61 1.67
CA ASN A 23 -14.50 4.59 0.72
C ASN A 23 -13.68 3.93 -0.39
N LEU A 24 -13.33 2.65 -0.26
CA LEU A 24 -12.34 1.98 -1.08
C LEU A 24 -12.95 0.74 -1.73
N GLN A 25 -13.01 0.77 -3.06
CA GLN A 25 -13.40 -0.37 -3.88
C GLN A 25 -12.24 -0.78 -4.78
N LEU A 26 -11.91 -2.08 -4.76
CA LEU A 26 -10.88 -2.64 -5.62
C LEU A 26 -11.45 -2.98 -6.99
N ILE A 27 -10.73 -2.55 -8.02
CA ILE A 27 -11.03 -2.92 -9.41
C ILE A 27 -10.01 -3.96 -9.87
N THR A 28 -8.71 -3.72 -9.63
CA THR A 28 -7.64 -4.67 -9.97
C THR A 28 -6.44 -4.48 -9.05
N PRO A 29 -5.79 -5.54 -8.56
CA PRO A 29 -6.28 -6.92 -8.49
C PRO A 29 -7.54 -7.01 -7.61
N ALA A 30 -8.51 -7.81 -8.03
CA ALA A 30 -9.75 -8.03 -7.28
C ALA A 30 -9.55 -8.93 -6.04
N SER A 31 -8.53 -9.81 -6.10
CA SER A 31 -8.08 -10.64 -4.99
C SER A 31 -6.97 -9.95 -4.20
N GLY A 32 -6.93 -10.19 -2.90
CA GLY A 32 -5.84 -9.84 -1.99
C GLY A 32 -4.62 -10.74 -2.10
N ILE A 33 -4.70 -11.82 -2.88
CA ILE A 33 -3.58 -12.68 -3.24
C ILE A 33 -3.22 -12.43 -4.70
N ILE A 34 -1.95 -12.12 -4.93
CA ILE A 34 -1.36 -11.90 -6.25
C ILE A 34 -0.39 -13.04 -6.52
N HIS A 35 -0.60 -13.76 -7.61
CA HIS A 35 0.37 -14.68 -8.20
C HIS A 35 1.14 -13.93 -9.28
N ALA A 36 2.46 -13.95 -9.22
CA ALA A 36 3.32 -13.22 -10.16
C ALA A 36 4.73 -13.83 -10.24
N GLN A 37 5.48 -13.45 -11.24
CA GLN A 37 6.90 -13.74 -11.39
C GLN A 37 7.74 -12.46 -11.26
N LYS A 38 9.02 -12.61 -10.94
CA LYS A 38 9.94 -11.47 -10.97
C LYS A 38 10.04 -10.90 -12.38
N GLY A 39 9.90 -9.58 -12.47
CA GLY A 39 9.82 -8.85 -13.73
C GLY A 39 8.39 -8.51 -14.15
N ASP A 40 7.38 -9.16 -13.59
CA ASP A 40 5.97 -8.85 -13.91
C ASP A 40 5.61 -7.43 -13.47
N SER A 41 4.81 -6.76 -14.31
CA SER A 41 4.20 -5.48 -13.98
C SER A 41 2.73 -5.69 -13.64
N ILE A 42 2.35 -5.34 -12.40
CA ILE A 42 0.98 -5.46 -11.92
C ILE A 42 0.31 -4.09 -12.02
N ARG A 43 -0.82 -4.06 -12.74
CA ARG A 43 -1.69 -2.90 -12.80
C ARG A 43 -2.62 -2.89 -11.60
N PHE A 44 -2.50 -1.87 -10.76
CA PHE A 44 -3.45 -1.57 -9.70
C PHE A 44 -4.47 -0.55 -10.19
N THR A 45 -5.74 -0.81 -9.94
CA THR A 45 -6.85 0.09 -10.21
C THR A 45 -7.79 0.09 -9.00
N ILE A 46 -7.99 1.26 -8.40
CA ILE A 46 -8.71 1.42 -7.13
C ILE A 46 -9.68 2.59 -7.27
N ALA A 47 -10.95 2.39 -6.95
CA ALA A 47 -11.88 3.47 -6.73
C ALA A 47 -11.81 3.92 -5.27
N TYR A 48 -11.53 5.21 -5.05
CA TYR A 48 -11.42 5.79 -3.71
C TYR A 48 -12.15 7.13 -3.62
N ASN A 49 -13.14 7.19 -2.72
CA ASN A 49 -13.97 8.38 -2.50
C ASN A 49 -13.35 9.40 -1.54
N GLY A 50 -12.35 9.00 -0.77
CA GLY A 50 -11.59 9.91 0.08
C GLY A 50 -10.62 10.79 -0.71
N ARG A 51 -9.77 11.52 0.01
CA ARG A 51 -8.72 12.35 -0.56
C ARG A 51 -7.37 11.93 -0.01
N PHE A 52 -6.37 11.89 -0.87
CA PHE A 52 -4.96 11.77 -0.50
C PHE A 52 -4.13 12.63 -1.45
N LYS A 53 -2.93 13.00 -1.02
CA LYS A 53 -1.96 13.75 -1.82
C LYS A 53 -0.89 12.83 -2.38
N ASP A 54 -0.43 11.90 -1.56
CA ASP A 54 0.71 11.05 -1.87
C ASP A 54 0.29 9.59 -1.97
N LEU A 55 0.72 8.93 -3.04
CA LEU A 55 0.63 7.47 -3.21
C LEU A 55 2.01 6.86 -3.04
N GLN A 56 2.12 5.83 -2.21
CA GLN A 56 3.38 5.13 -1.97
C GLN A 56 3.17 3.62 -1.88
N ILE A 57 4.25 2.88 -2.12
CA ILE A 57 4.29 1.44 -1.93
C ILE A 57 5.36 1.10 -0.91
N ASN A 58 5.03 0.19 0.00
CA ASN A 58 6.00 -0.51 0.83
C ASN A 58 5.89 -2.02 0.56
N THR A 59 6.99 -2.73 0.73
CA THR A 59 7.06 -4.18 0.66
C THR A 59 7.88 -4.72 1.82
N ASN A 60 8.07 -6.03 1.89
CA ASN A 60 9.03 -6.61 2.84
C ASN A 60 10.50 -6.29 2.49
N ILE A 61 10.77 -5.87 1.26
CA ILE A 61 12.13 -5.63 0.75
C ILE A 61 12.51 -4.16 0.92
N PHE A 62 11.57 -3.28 0.59
CA PHE A 62 11.76 -1.84 0.69
C PHE A 62 10.61 -1.20 1.46
N ARG A 63 10.95 -0.27 2.34
CA ARG A 63 9.98 0.51 3.08
C ARG A 63 10.39 1.98 3.12
N ASN A 64 9.45 2.86 2.82
CA ASN A 64 9.56 4.28 3.05
C ASN A 64 9.84 4.54 4.55
N PRO A 65 10.93 5.27 4.90
CA PRO A 65 11.26 5.54 6.30
C PRO A 65 10.22 6.48 6.95
N ASP A 66 10.08 6.41 8.28
CA ASP A 66 9.30 7.41 9.01
C ASP A 66 10.04 8.75 8.96
N ILE A 67 9.31 9.81 8.60
CA ILE A 67 9.86 11.16 8.50
C ILE A 67 9.77 11.92 9.82
N TRP A 68 9.10 11.38 10.84
CA TRP A 68 8.95 12.01 12.13
C TRP A 68 9.76 11.27 13.18
N VAL A 69 10.81 11.91 13.69
CA VAL A 69 11.65 11.35 14.73
C VAL A 69 11.44 12.12 16.03
N TYR A 70 11.47 11.44 17.17
CA TYR A 70 11.46 12.10 18.46
C TYR A 70 12.82 12.75 18.70
N ASP A 71 12.78 14.02 19.11
CA ASP A 71 13.96 14.72 19.58
C ASP A 71 14.30 14.27 21.01
N GLU A 72 15.39 13.52 21.15
CA GLU A 72 15.86 12.99 22.43
C GLU A 72 16.68 14.02 23.24
N THR A 73 17.02 15.18 22.65
CA THR A 73 17.84 16.20 23.33
C THR A 73 17.13 16.82 24.54
N ARG A 74 15.79 16.76 24.60
CA ARG A 74 14.99 17.29 25.71
C ARG A 74 14.43 16.15 26.58
N LYS A 75 15.14 15.84 27.67
CA LYS A 75 14.79 14.80 28.67
C LYS A 75 13.35 14.84 29.21
N ARG A 76 12.64 15.98 29.13
CA ARG A 76 11.30 16.17 29.72
C ARG A 76 10.15 16.33 28.72
N LYS A 77 10.39 16.67 27.45
CA LYS A 77 9.33 16.83 26.44
C LYS A 77 9.83 16.34 25.09
N LYS A 78 9.41 15.12 24.72
CA LYS A 78 9.66 14.56 23.39
C LYS A 78 8.90 15.42 22.37
N GLN A 79 9.61 16.20 21.57
CA GLN A 79 9.05 16.91 20.43
C GLN A 79 9.31 16.09 19.18
N ARG A 80 8.31 15.97 18.28
CA ARG A 80 8.53 15.35 16.97
C ARG A 80 9.16 16.38 16.05
N ARG A 81 10.26 16.03 15.41
CA ARG A 81 10.89 16.84 14.37
C ARG A 81 10.84 16.10 13.04
N LEU A 82 10.81 16.88 11.97
CA LEU A 82 10.89 16.36 10.61
C LEU A 82 12.33 15.94 10.32
N ASP A 83 12.51 14.68 9.95
CA ASP A 83 13.77 14.17 9.41
C ASP A 83 13.82 14.43 7.90
N THR A 84 14.64 15.41 7.52
CA THR A 84 14.79 15.83 6.12
C THR A 84 15.49 14.78 5.26
N LEU A 85 16.33 13.91 5.85
CA LEU A 85 16.96 12.81 5.12
C LEU A 85 15.96 11.70 4.84
N ALA A 86 15.13 11.35 5.82
CA ALA A 86 14.04 10.40 5.63
C ALA A 86 13.01 10.92 4.61
N LEU A 87 12.73 12.22 4.61
CA LEU A 87 11.85 12.86 3.63
C LEU A 87 12.41 12.75 2.19
N LYS A 88 13.71 12.99 2.00
CA LYS A 88 14.36 12.84 0.69
C LYS A 88 14.39 11.40 0.17
N ARG A 89 14.29 10.42 1.08
CA ARG A 89 14.27 8.99 0.75
C ARG A 89 12.86 8.45 0.48
N GLN A 90 11.82 9.29 0.57
CA GLN A 90 10.46 8.87 0.22
C GLN A 90 10.39 8.57 -1.28
N GLN A 91 9.75 7.45 -1.61
CA GLN A 91 9.43 7.02 -2.95
C GLN A 91 7.93 7.12 -3.16
N TYR A 92 7.54 7.94 -4.14
CA TYR A 92 6.16 8.16 -4.53
C TYR A 92 5.89 7.46 -5.85
N ILE A 93 4.69 6.89 -5.97
CA ILE A 93 4.24 6.21 -7.18
C ILE A 93 3.46 7.20 -8.02
N SER A 94 3.83 7.32 -9.28
CA SER A 94 3.04 8.06 -10.25
C SER A 94 1.76 7.29 -10.56
N TYR A 95 0.64 7.98 -10.62
CA TYR A 95 -0.66 7.37 -10.90
C TYR A 95 -1.48 8.25 -11.83
N HIS A 96 -2.39 7.62 -12.56
CA HIS A 96 -3.41 8.28 -13.35
C HIS A 96 -4.72 8.32 -12.57
N ARG A 97 -5.43 9.44 -12.63
CA ARG A 97 -6.72 9.62 -11.97
C ARG A 97 -7.79 9.98 -12.99
N THR A 98 -8.89 9.22 -12.98
CA THR A 98 -10.10 9.51 -13.76
C THR A 98 -11.28 9.46 -12.80
N GLY A 99 -11.83 10.63 -12.45
CA GLY A 99 -12.87 10.73 -11.42
C GLY A 99 -12.37 10.31 -10.03
N ASN A 100 -12.96 9.27 -9.45
CA ASN A 100 -12.54 8.64 -8.20
C ASN A 100 -11.69 7.38 -8.39
N VAL A 101 -11.34 7.03 -9.64
CA VAL A 101 -10.52 5.87 -9.95
C VAL A 101 -9.07 6.28 -10.11
N TYR A 102 -8.19 5.57 -9.41
CA TYR A 102 -6.75 5.74 -9.40
C TYR A 102 -6.11 4.48 -10.00
N ALA A 103 -5.17 4.65 -10.92
CA ALA A 103 -4.51 3.55 -11.58
C ALA A 103 -2.99 3.75 -11.67
N PHE A 104 -2.22 2.73 -11.35
CA PHE A 104 -0.76 2.75 -11.36
C PHE A 104 -0.19 1.35 -11.58
N ASP A 105 1.08 1.29 -11.94
CA ASP A 105 1.80 0.04 -12.16
C ASP A 105 2.86 -0.18 -11.08
N TYR A 106 3.07 -1.45 -10.73
CA TYR A 106 4.16 -1.86 -9.85
C TYR A 106 4.86 -3.08 -10.42
N VAL A 107 6.18 -2.99 -10.56
CA VAL A 107 7.01 -4.08 -11.07
C VAL A 107 7.52 -4.93 -9.93
N ILE A 108 7.38 -6.25 -10.05
CA ILE A 108 7.91 -7.22 -9.10
C ILE A 108 9.43 -7.29 -9.27
N THR A 109 10.17 -6.73 -8.32
CA THR A 109 11.62 -6.59 -8.42
C THR A 109 12.41 -7.80 -7.91
N ASP A 110 11.78 -8.69 -7.13
CA ASP A 110 12.49 -9.73 -6.39
C ASP A 110 11.61 -10.97 -6.15
N ASN A 111 12.25 -12.15 -6.09
CA ASN A 111 11.59 -13.43 -5.80
C ASN A 111 11.21 -13.59 -4.33
N ALA A 112 11.85 -12.84 -3.43
CA ALA A 112 11.57 -12.83 -2.00
C ALA A 112 10.44 -11.86 -1.62
N LEU A 113 9.65 -11.37 -2.59
CA LEU A 113 8.54 -10.45 -2.32
C LEU A 113 7.32 -11.23 -1.78
N TYR A 114 6.90 -10.91 -0.55
CA TYR A 114 5.80 -11.61 0.13
C TYR A 114 4.55 -10.75 0.31
N TYR A 115 4.69 -9.43 0.31
CA TYR A 115 3.56 -8.51 0.39
C TYR A 115 3.82 -7.17 -0.28
N ILE A 116 2.75 -6.53 -0.70
CA ILE A 116 2.71 -5.15 -1.20
C ILE A 116 1.71 -4.37 -0.35
N ASP A 117 2.19 -3.35 0.33
CA ASP A 117 1.39 -2.34 1.02
C ASP A 117 1.20 -1.14 0.11
N ILE A 118 -0.05 -0.72 -0.07
CA ILE A 118 -0.39 0.55 -0.73
C ILE A 118 -0.71 1.56 0.35
N LEU A 119 -0.03 2.71 0.30
CA LEU A 119 -0.14 3.76 1.29
C LEU A 119 -0.68 5.03 0.65
N PHE A 120 -1.63 5.66 1.33
CA PHE A 120 -2.09 7.01 1.05
C PHE A 120 -1.59 7.94 2.16
N ASP A 121 -0.89 9.01 1.80
CA ASP A 121 -0.32 9.99 2.74
C ASP A 121 0.52 9.34 3.87
N ARG A 122 1.27 8.28 3.54
CA ARG A 122 2.09 7.43 4.46
C ARG A 122 1.29 6.52 5.40
N LYS A 123 -0.04 6.45 5.26
CA LYS A 123 -0.89 5.52 5.99
C LYS A 123 -1.16 4.30 5.11
N ARG A 124 -0.90 3.09 5.61
CA ARG A 124 -1.25 1.85 4.90
C ARG A 124 -2.77 1.76 4.73
N MET A 125 -3.21 1.61 3.50
CA MET A 125 -4.61 1.51 3.11
C MET A 125 -4.97 0.09 2.71
N LEU A 126 -4.08 -0.56 1.97
CA LEU A 126 -4.24 -1.91 1.49
C LEU A 126 -2.98 -2.73 1.74
N ARG A 127 -3.14 -4.04 1.91
CA ARG A 127 -2.05 -5.02 1.81
C ARG A 127 -2.48 -6.20 0.98
N TYR A 128 -1.68 -6.52 -0.02
CA TYR A 128 -1.77 -7.73 -0.82
C TYR A 128 -0.71 -8.73 -0.38
N LYS A 129 -1.09 -10.01 -0.30
CA LYS A 129 -0.15 -11.12 -0.23
C LYS A 129 0.34 -11.41 -1.64
N VAL A 130 1.65 -11.61 -1.79
CA VAL A 130 2.26 -12.00 -3.06
C VAL A 130 2.77 -13.43 -2.94
N ILE A 131 2.48 -14.23 -3.96
CA ILE A 131 3.02 -15.58 -4.16
C ILE A 131 3.84 -15.51 -5.43
N ILE A 132 5.15 -15.75 -5.31
CA ILE A 132 6.05 -15.80 -6.45
C ILE A 132 6.11 -17.23 -6.96
N ASP A 133 5.71 -17.42 -8.21
CA ASP A 133 5.77 -18.72 -8.87
C ASP A 133 7.19 -18.89 -9.43
N ASN A 134 7.99 -19.73 -8.78
CA ASN A 134 9.31 -20.12 -9.28
C ASN A 134 9.12 -21.12 -10.42
N ASN A 135 9.17 -20.64 -11.68
CA ASN A 135 9.39 -21.52 -12.82
C ASN A 135 10.83 -22.03 -12.85
#